data_AF-A0A974H1F2-F1
#
_entry.id   AF-A0A974H1F2-F1
#
_cell.length_a   1.000
_cell.length_b   1.000
_cell.length_c   1.000
_cell.angle_alpha   90.00
_cell.angle_beta   90.00
_cell.angle_gamma   90.00
#
_symmetry.space_group_name_H-M   'P 1'
#
loop_
_entity.id
_entity.type
_entity.pdbx_description
1 polymer ?
#
loop_
_entity_poly.entity_id
_entity_poly.type
_entity_poly.pdbx_seq_one_letter_code
_entity_poly.pdbx_strand_id
1 'polypeptide(L)'
;MHFQQLVTRWLRFYRIVAQKPVSKAPEDHNSKTYQYYQSVNPVYKTLYFDFSPNMTRTLIIFYEDSNFQGKFHESSGDCADLHSHLTCCNSIRVENGCWVVYERPNYMGHQYYLKSGEYPNYQSWSGFNDSIRSCHSIPHHHGSYRIRLYDREDFHGQMKEYINDCSNINKSFHVSDILSCNVLEGYWIFYENPGFQGNQYFLRPGEYRKFSEWGSLNSRVGSLKRIMDFY
;
A
#
# COMPACT_ATOMS: atom_id res chain seq x y z
N MET A 1 3.31 24.76 22.42
CA MET A 1 3.42 26.04 21.67
C MET A 1 3.33 25.89 20.14
N HIS A 2 3.66 24.74 19.55
CA HIS A 2 3.69 24.55 18.09
C HIS A 2 2.31 24.43 17.40
N PHE A 3 1.28 23.92 18.09
CA PHE A 3 -0.04 23.67 17.51
C PHE A 3 -0.83 24.95 17.22
N GLN A 4 -0.82 25.92 18.15
CA GLN A 4 -1.51 27.21 17.95
C GLN A 4 -0.86 28.07 16.86
N GLN A 5 0.45 27.96 16.66
CA GLN A 5 1.13 28.66 15.56
C GLN A 5 0.76 28.07 14.19
N LEU A 6 0.59 26.75 14.11
CA LEU A 6 0.14 26.06 12.90
C LEU A 6 -1.32 26.41 12.54
N VAL A 7 -2.23 26.45 13.53
CA VAL A 7 -3.63 26.87 13.32
C VAL A 7 -3.73 28.32 12.88
N THR A 8 -2.89 29.21 13.43
CA THR A 8 -2.88 30.63 13.05
C THR A 8 -2.33 30.85 11.64
N ARG A 9 -1.30 30.09 11.24
CA ARG A 9 -0.80 30.07 9.86
C ARG A 9 -1.84 29.49 8.90
N TRP A 10 -2.58 28.46 9.33
CA TRP A 10 -3.68 27.85 8.57
C TRP A 10 -4.84 28.82 8.33
N LEU A 11 -5.31 29.54 9.36
CA LEU A 11 -6.40 30.53 9.21
C LEU A 11 -6.01 31.72 8.29
N ARG A 12 -4.74 32.15 8.34
CA ARG A 12 -4.22 33.16 7.40
C ARG A 12 -4.17 32.62 5.97
N PHE A 13 -3.75 31.37 5.78
CA PHE A 13 -3.68 30.74 4.45
C PHE A 13 -5.08 30.50 3.86
N TYR A 14 -6.03 30.00 4.66
CA TYR A 14 -7.42 29.79 4.26
C TYR A 14 -8.10 31.11 3.86
N ARG A 15 -7.90 32.21 4.61
CA ARG A 15 -8.42 33.54 4.22
C ARG A 15 -7.87 34.07 2.91
N ILE A 16 -6.60 33.76 2.58
CA ILE A 16 -5.97 34.20 1.33
C ILE A 16 -6.51 33.42 0.13
N VAL A 17 -6.82 32.13 0.31
CA VAL A 17 -7.20 31.25 -0.80
C VAL A 17 -8.72 31.15 -1.00
N ALA A 18 -9.51 31.16 0.07
CA ALA A 18 -10.97 31.06 -0.01
C ALA A 18 -11.65 32.29 -0.63
N GLN A 19 -10.91 33.35 -0.95
CA GLN A 19 -11.44 34.57 -1.57
C GLN A 19 -11.20 34.68 -3.08
N LYS A 20 -10.55 33.71 -3.74
CA LYS A 20 -10.34 33.75 -5.20
C LYS A 20 -11.15 32.67 -5.91
N PRO A 21 -12.11 33.03 -6.79
CA PRO A 21 -12.86 32.06 -7.56
C PRO A 21 -11.91 31.30 -8.50
N VAL A 22 -11.97 29.96 -8.44
CA VAL A 22 -11.29 29.05 -9.37
C VAL A 22 -12.05 29.07 -10.69
N SER A 23 -11.80 30.07 -11.53
CA SER A 23 -12.38 30.12 -12.87
C SER A 23 -11.46 30.85 -13.86
N LYS A 24 -10.29 30.24 -14.10
CA LYS A 24 -9.51 30.15 -15.36
C LYS A 24 -8.01 30.08 -15.05
N ALA A 25 -7.35 29.01 -15.50
CA ALA A 25 -5.90 28.93 -15.49
C ALA A 25 -5.31 29.98 -16.46
N PRO A 26 -4.16 30.62 -16.16
CA PRO A 26 -3.54 31.56 -17.09
C PRO A 26 -3.09 30.83 -18.36
N GLU A 27 -3.51 31.31 -19.54
CA GLU A 27 -3.12 30.74 -20.85
C GLU A 27 -1.68 31.11 -21.27
N ASP A 28 -1.08 32.12 -20.62
CA ASP A 28 0.30 32.54 -20.87
C ASP A 28 1.31 31.75 -20.01
N HIS A 29 1.96 30.78 -20.66
CA HIS A 29 2.96 29.87 -20.10
C HIS A 29 4.23 30.58 -19.57
N ASN A 30 4.52 31.80 -19.99
CA ASN A 30 5.70 32.56 -19.54
C ASN A 30 5.39 33.58 -18.44
N SER A 31 4.13 33.70 -18.02
CA SER A 31 3.76 34.64 -16.97
C SER A 31 4.28 34.18 -15.60
N LYS A 32 4.75 35.13 -14.77
CA LYS A 32 5.09 34.88 -13.35
C LYS A 32 3.92 34.25 -12.58
N THR A 33 2.69 34.53 -13.01
CA THR A 33 1.46 33.94 -12.49
C THR A 33 1.36 32.45 -12.81
N TYR A 34 1.72 32.01 -14.02
CA TYR A 34 1.76 30.61 -14.42
C TYR A 34 2.85 29.83 -13.67
N GLN A 35 4.04 30.42 -13.52
CA GLN A 35 5.13 29.83 -12.72
C GLN A 35 4.74 29.73 -11.23
N TYR A 36 4.09 30.76 -10.68
CA TYR A 36 3.54 30.70 -9.33
C TYR A 36 2.51 29.58 -9.21
N TYR A 37 1.54 29.51 -10.13
CA TYR A 37 0.52 28.47 -10.16
C TYR A 37 1.14 27.07 -10.22
N GLN A 38 2.12 26.84 -11.09
CA GLN A 38 2.91 25.60 -11.18
C GLN A 38 3.71 25.30 -9.90
N SER A 39 4.17 26.30 -9.14
CA SER A 39 4.89 26.10 -7.87
C SER A 39 3.95 25.77 -6.70
N VAL A 40 2.74 26.34 -6.67
CA VAL A 40 1.75 26.05 -5.63
C VAL A 40 0.91 24.82 -5.95
N ASN A 41 0.69 24.43 -7.22
CA ASN A 41 -0.14 23.27 -7.59
C ASN A 41 0.36 21.94 -6.98
N PRO A 42 1.68 21.61 -7.00
CA PRO A 42 2.20 20.42 -6.35
C PRO A 42 1.94 20.45 -4.85
N VAL A 43 2.19 21.59 -4.20
CA VAL A 43 1.96 21.78 -2.75
C VAL A 43 0.47 21.71 -2.42
N TYR A 44 -0.40 22.30 -3.24
CA TYR A 44 -1.86 22.21 -3.12
C TYR A 44 -2.34 20.78 -3.32
N LYS A 45 -1.79 20.06 -4.30
CA LYS A 45 -2.14 18.67 -4.60
C LYS A 45 -1.67 17.77 -3.46
N THR A 46 -0.44 17.94 -2.96
CA THR A 46 0.06 17.25 -1.77
C THR A 46 -0.81 17.56 -0.54
N LEU A 47 -1.09 18.84 -0.25
CA LEU A 47 -1.93 19.22 0.89
C LEU A 47 -3.39 18.77 0.76
N TYR A 48 -4.00 18.77 -0.43
CA TYR A 48 -5.37 18.25 -0.63
C TYR A 48 -5.43 16.72 -0.62
N PHE A 49 -4.37 16.02 -1.03
CA PHE A 49 -4.25 14.58 -0.86
C PHE A 49 -4.01 14.21 0.62
N ASP A 50 -3.16 14.96 1.32
CA ASP A 50 -2.86 14.76 2.74
C ASP A 50 -4.02 15.17 3.68
N PHE A 51 -4.89 16.11 3.24
CA PHE A 51 -6.05 16.61 3.99
C PHE A 51 -7.39 16.39 3.25
N SER A 52 -7.55 15.29 2.51
CA SER A 52 -8.88 14.93 2.01
C SER A 52 -9.77 14.52 3.19
N PRO A 53 -10.90 15.20 3.46
CA PRO A 53 -11.81 14.88 4.57
C PRO A 53 -12.51 13.53 4.42
N ASN A 54 -12.29 12.84 3.30
CA ASN A 54 -12.87 11.54 2.97
C ASN A 54 -11.85 10.39 3.08
N MET A 55 -10.69 10.58 3.71
CA MET A 55 -9.82 9.47 4.06
C MET A 55 -10.52 8.66 5.16
N THR A 56 -11.28 7.65 4.76
CA THR A 56 -11.88 6.69 5.70
C THR A 56 -10.78 6.15 6.59
N ARG A 57 -10.95 6.34 7.89
CA ARG A 57 -9.98 5.94 8.90
C ARG A 57 -9.78 4.43 8.77
N THR A 58 -8.58 3.98 8.41
CA THR A 58 -8.26 2.55 8.35
C THR A 58 -8.31 1.98 9.75
N LEU A 59 -8.92 0.80 9.91
CA LEU A 59 -9.05 0.14 11.20
C LEU A 59 -8.98 -1.37 11.04
N ILE A 60 -8.07 -1.98 11.79
CA ILE A 60 -7.91 -3.43 11.91
C ILE A 60 -7.92 -3.79 13.40
N ILE A 61 -8.57 -4.90 13.72
CA ILE A 61 -8.67 -5.45 15.07
C ILE A 61 -8.14 -6.87 15.02
N PHE A 62 -7.17 -7.15 15.89
CA PHE A 62 -6.53 -8.45 16.03
C PHE A 62 -7.00 -9.10 17.32
N TYR A 63 -7.25 -10.40 17.31
CA TYR A 63 -7.74 -11.18 18.45
C TYR A 63 -6.81 -12.37 18.72
N GLU A 64 -6.49 -12.62 19.99
CA GLU A 64 -5.63 -13.75 20.39
C GLU A 64 -6.33 -15.10 20.15
N ASP A 65 -7.66 -15.17 20.24
CA ASP A 65 -8.44 -16.39 20.00
C ASP A 65 -9.16 -16.37 18.63
N SER A 66 -9.66 -17.53 18.21
CA SER A 66 -10.52 -17.66 17.03
C SER A 66 -11.90 -17.02 17.25
N ASN A 67 -12.60 -16.71 16.16
CA ASN A 67 -13.97 -16.16 16.17
C ASN A 67 -14.11 -14.87 17.00
N PHE A 68 -13.11 -14.00 16.94
CA PHE A 68 -13.09 -12.65 17.52
C PHE A 68 -13.23 -12.64 19.05
N GLN A 69 -12.61 -13.62 19.71
CA GLN A 69 -12.62 -13.79 21.17
C GLN A 69 -11.24 -13.47 21.78
N GLY A 70 -11.20 -13.49 23.11
CA GLY A 70 -9.96 -13.30 23.86
C GLY A 70 -9.51 -11.85 23.93
N LYS A 71 -8.22 -11.65 24.25
CA LYS A 71 -7.61 -10.32 24.24
C LYS A 71 -7.55 -9.81 22.81
N PHE A 72 -7.79 -8.50 22.64
CA PHE A 72 -7.73 -7.86 21.34
C PHE A 72 -6.86 -6.60 21.36
N HIS A 73 -6.42 -6.19 20.17
CA HIS A 73 -5.74 -4.93 19.94
C HIS A 73 -6.26 -4.30 18.64
N GLU A 74 -6.56 -3.00 18.69
CA GLU A 74 -6.92 -2.24 17.50
C GLU A 74 -5.71 -1.44 16.98
N SER A 75 -5.59 -1.34 15.66
CA SER A 75 -4.61 -0.48 15.01
C SER A 75 -5.30 0.36 13.94
N SER A 76 -4.98 1.66 13.92
CA SER A 76 -5.48 2.59 12.89
C SER A 76 -4.38 3.14 11.98
N GLY A 77 -3.16 2.65 12.14
CA GLY A 77 -2.03 2.88 11.26
C GLY A 77 -0.99 1.78 11.40
N ASP A 78 0.17 2.01 10.82
CA ASP A 78 1.29 1.07 10.82
C ASP A 78 1.77 0.72 12.23
N CYS A 79 2.13 -0.55 12.45
CA CYS A 79 2.76 -1.01 13.68
C CYS A 79 3.91 -1.97 13.37
N ALA A 80 5.14 -1.58 13.69
CA ALA A 80 6.34 -2.39 13.45
C ALA A 80 6.52 -3.53 14.46
N ASP A 81 5.86 -3.46 15.62
CA ASP A 81 5.94 -4.51 16.65
C ASP A 81 4.65 -4.60 17.48
N LEU A 82 3.88 -5.65 17.21
CA LEU A 82 2.65 -6.00 17.92
C LEU A 82 2.91 -6.86 19.17
N HIS A 83 4.15 -7.28 19.45
CA HIS A 83 4.45 -8.21 20.54
C HIS A 83 4.08 -7.64 21.93
N SER A 84 4.17 -6.32 22.10
CA SER A 84 3.75 -5.66 23.34
C SER A 84 2.22 -5.67 23.55
N HIS A 85 1.46 -5.89 22.47
CA HIS A 85 0.00 -5.87 22.47
C HIS A 85 -0.61 -7.27 22.46
N LEU A 86 -0.01 -8.22 21.74
CA LEU A 86 -0.54 -9.56 21.52
C LEU A 86 0.56 -10.63 21.57
N THR A 87 0.28 -11.77 22.20
CA THR A 87 1.20 -12.92 22.19
C THR A 87 1.06 -13.77 20.93
N CYS A 88 -0.15 -13.84 20.37
CA CYS A 88 -0.53 -14.55 19.15
C CYS A 88 -1.73 -13.86 18.49
N CYS A 89 -2.14 -14.29 17.30
CA CYS A 89 -3.31 -13.76 16.59
C CYS A 89 -4.02 -14.87 15.83
N ASN A 90 -5.22 -15.25 16.30
CA ASN A 90 -6.01 -16.33 15.72
C ASN A 90 -7.23 -15.83 14.95
N SER A 91 -7.67 -14.59 15.12
CA SER A 91 -8.69 -13.99 14.25
C SER A 91 -8.49 -12.49 14.06
N ILE A 92 -8.97 -11.95 12.94
CA ILE A 92 -8.78 -10.56 12.53
C ILE A 92 -10.10 -10.00 11.99
N ARG A 93 -10.45 -8.77 12.36
CA ARG A 93 -11.48 -7.98 11.69
C ARG A 93 -10.87 -6.75 11.06
N VAL A 94 -11.03 -6.59 9.76
CA VAL A 94 -10.67 -5.35 9.06
C VAL A 94 -11.95 -4.56 8.88
N GLU A 95 -12.15 -3.57 9.74
CA GLU A 95 -13.33 -2.71 9.70
C GLU A 95 -13.28 -1.79 8.48
N ASN A 96 -12.10 -1.22 8.19
CA ASN A 96 -11.93 -0.28 7.09
C ASN A 96 -10.52 -0.34 6.49
N GLY A 97 -10.48 -0.33 5.15
CA GLY A 97 -9.26 -0.22 4.35
C GLY A 97 -8.61 -1.55 4.00
N CYS A 98 -7.42 -1.44 3.43
CA CYS A 98 -6.59 -2.58 3.09
C CYS A 98 -5.37 -2.63 4.00
N TRP A 99 -4.96 -3.83 4.40
CA TRP A 99 -3.85 -4.04 5.31
C TRP A 99 -2.92 -5.13 4.79
N VAL A 100 -1.65 -5.02 5.15
CA VAL A 100 -0.69 -6.13 5.06
C VAL A 100 -0.24 -6.45 6.46
N VAL A 101 -0.37 -7.72 6.85
CA VAL A 101 0.08 -8.20 8.15
C VAL A 101 1.26 -9.16 7.94
N TYR A 102 2.19 -9.15 8.89
CA TYR A 102 3.47 -9.83 8.77
C TYR A 102 3.70 -10.75 9.95
N GLU A 103 4.30 -11.89 9.67
CA GLU A 103 4.59 -12.93 10.66
C GLU A 103 5.58 -12.50 11.74
N ARG A 104 6.54 -11.63 11.39
CA ARG A 104 7.63 -11.17 12.28
C ARG A 104 7.59 -9.64 12.47
N PRO A 105 8.24 -9.12 13.52
CA PRO A 105 8.39 -7.69 13.71
C PRO A 105 9.14 -7.04 12.54
N ASN A 106 9.02 -5.73 12.42
CA ASN A 106 9.66 -4.89 11.39
C ASN A 106 9.33 -5.30 9.95
N TYR A 107 8.09 -5.75 9.71
CA TYR A 107 7.56 -6.05 8.38
C TYR A 107 8.29 -7.21 7.67
N MET A 108 8.64 -8.24 8.44
CA MET A 108 9.42 -9.38 7.98
C MET A 108 8.63 -10.69 8.06
N GLY A 109 9.11 -11.71 7.33
CA GLY A 109 8.50 -13.05 7.33
C GLY A 109 7.37 -13.16 6.31
N HIS A 110 6.47 -14.13 6.50
CA HIS A 110 5.30 -14.28 5.63
C HIS A 110 4.42 -13.03 5.70
N GLN A 111 3.92 -12.59 4.54
CA GLN A 111 3.07 -11.41 4.37
C GLN A 111 1.67 -11.87 3.96
N TYR A 112 0.64 -11.21 4.48
CA TYR A 112 -0.75 -11.53 4.17
C TYR A 112 -1.52 -10.25 3.86
N TYR A 113 -2.07 -10.18 2.65
CA TYR A 113 -2.92 -9.08 2.23
C TYR A 113 -4.36 -9.30 2.70
N LEU A 114 -4.89 -8.32 3.44
CA LEU A 114 -6.24 -8.33 3.99
C LEU A 114 -7.04 -7.15 3.44
N LYS A 115 -8.28 -7.44 3.05
CA LYS A 115 -9.29 -6.43 2.69
C LYS A 115 -10.24 -6.23 3.86
N SER A 116 -11.07 -5.19 3.79
CA SER A 116 -12.23 -5.07 4.67
C SER A 116 -13.01 -6.40 4.73
N GLY A 117 -13.29 -6.87 5.95
CA GLY A 117 -13.93 -8.15 6.16
C GLY A 117 -13.58 -8.81 7.49
N GLU A 118 -14.17 -9.99 7.68
CA GLU A 118 -14.03 -10.80 8.87
C GLU A 118 -13.22 -12.06 8.58
N TYR A 119 -12.24 -12.32 9.42
CA TYR A 119 -11.30 -13.42 9.29
C TYR A 119 -11.30 -14.25 10.59
N PRO A 120 -12.17 -15.26 10.72
CA PRO A 120 -12.45 -15.92 12.00
C PRO A 120 -11.35 -16.89 12.48
N ASN A 121 -10.42 -17.25 11.61
CA ASN A 121 -9.27 -18.13 11.90
C ASN A 121 -8.10 -17.81 10.96
N TYR A 122 -6.88 -18.23 11.30
CA TYR A 122 -5.71 -17.88 10.49
C TYR A 122 -5.71 -18.48 9.07
N GLN A 123 -6.43 -19.58 8.85
CA GLN A 123 -6.60 -20.15 7.51
C GLN A 123 -7.42 -19.24 6.59
N SER A 124 -8.32 -18.41 7.14
CA SER A 124 -9.16 -17.50 6.35
C SER A 124 -8.36 -16.40 5.63
N TRP A 125 -7.17 -16.05 6.11
CA TRP A 125 -6.22 -15.19 5.39
C TRP A 125 -5.06 -15.95 4.74
N SER A 126 -5.18 -17.28 4.62
CA SER A 126 -4.10 -18.16 4.15
C SER A 126 -2.84 -18.12 5.02
N GLY A 127 -3.00 -17.88 6.32
CA GLY A 127 -1.93 -17.95 7.32
C GLY A 127 -1.38 -19.36 7.49
N PHE A 128 -0.06 -19.48 7.69
CA PHE A 128 0.58 -20.76 8.02
C PHE A 128 0.49 -21.07 9.52
N ASN A 129 0.47 -20.03 10.35
CA ASN A 129 0.41 -20.07 11.80
C ASN A 129 -0.35 -18.83 12.32
N ASP A 130 -0.44 -18.71 13.65
CA ASP A 130 -1.08 -17.61 14.39
C ASP A 130 -0.10 -16.48 14.76
N SER A 131 1.12 -16.48 14.21
CA SER A 131 2.08 -15.41 14.48
C SER A 131 1.81 -14.24 13.55
N ILE A 132 1.27 -13.15 14.11
CA ILE A 132 1.22 -11.83 13.48
C ILE A 132 1.91 -10.84 14.42
N ARG A 133 2.91 -10.13 13.90
CA ARG A 133 3.85 -9.34 14.72
C ARG A 133 4.08 -7.93 14.20
N SER A 134 3.70 -7.63 12.97
CA SER A 134 3.66 -6.25 12.48
C SER A 134 2.60 -6.09 11.40
N CYS A 135 2.17 -4.86 11.16
CA CYS A 135 1.14 -4.55 10.18
C CYS A 135 1.37 -3.20 9.51
N HIS A 136 0.94 -3.09 8.27
CA HIS A 136 0.93 -1.88 7.47
C HIS A 136 -0.48 -1.60 6.97
N SER A 137 -0.95 -0.37 7.13
CA SER A 137 -2.12 0.08 6.39
C SER A 137 -1.71 0.45 4.96
N ILE A 138 -2.53 0.08 3.99
CA ILE A 138 -2.30 0.40 2.59
C ILE A 138 -3.09 1.67 2.28
N PRO A 139 -2.43 2.79 1.92
CA PRO A 139 -3.14 4.01 1.54
C PRO A 139 -4.01 3.78 0.31
N HIS A 140 -5.14 4.49 0.25
CA HIS A 140 -5.97 4.48 -0.94
C HIS A 140 -5.19 5.07 -2.13
N HIS A 141 -5.12 4.34 -3.23
CA HIS A 141 -4.48 4.83 -4.47
C HIS A 141 -5.54 5.22 -5.50
N HIS A 142 -5.62 6.52 -5.77
CA HIS A 142 -6.41 7.06 -6.88
C HIS A 142 -5.53 7.20 -8.11
N GLY A 143 -5.73 6.36 -9.12
CA GLY A 143 -5.05 6.51 -10.40
C GLY A 143 -4.86 5.21 -11.16
N SER A 144 -3.93 5.25 -12.10
CA SER A 144 -3.49 4.09 -12.87
C SER A 144 -2.58 3.18 -12.04
N TYR A 145 -2.47 1.94 -12.52
CA TYR A 145 -1.59 0.92 -11.97
C TYR A 145 -0.61 0.55 -13.07
N ARG A 146 0.67 0.52 -12.75
CA ARG A 146 1.70 0.11 -13.70
C ARG A 146 2.92 -0.47 -13.01
N ILE A 147 3.35 -1.64 -13.46
CA ILE A 147 4.54 -2.34 -12.94
C ILE A 147 5.33 -2.94 -14.11
N ARG A 148 6.66 -2.92 -14.02
CA ARG A 148 7.56 -3.59 -14.97
C ARG A 148 8.28 -4.72 -14.28
N LEU A 149 8.27 -5.90 -14.89
CA LEU A 149 8.99 -7.08 -14.43
C LEU A 149 10.18 -7.37 -15.34
N TYR A 150 11.25 -7.87 -14.77
CA TYR A 150 12.50 -8.16 -15.46
C TYR A 150 13.00 -9.56 -15.11
N ASP A 151 13.54 -10.26 -16.10
CA ASP A 151 14.11 -11.62 -15.95
C ASP A 151 15.58 -11.61 -15.49
N ARG A 152 16.16 -10.43 -15.24
CA ARG A 152 17.48 -10.24 -14.61
C ARG A 152 17.38 -9.22 -13.48
N GLU A 153 18.41 -9.21 -12.63
CA GLU A 153 18.59 -8.20 -11.59
C GLU A 153 18.89 -6.82 -12.20
N ASP A 154 18.78 -5.76 -11.40
CA ASP A 154 19.11 -4.37 -11.78
C ASP A 154 18.40 -3.88 -13.05
N PHE A 155 17.17 -4.35 -13.30
CA PHE A 155 16.33 -3.96 -14.44
C PHE A 155 16.93 -4.31 -15.81
N HIS A 156 17.78 -5.34 -15.85
CA HIS A 156 18.34 -5.86 -17.10
C HIS A 156 17.47 -6.97 -17.71
N GLY A 157 17.86 -7.42 -18.91
CA GLY A 157 17.23 -8.57 -19.57
C GLY A 157 15.91 -8.24 -20.26
N GLN A 158 15.07 -9.26 -20.40
CA GLN A 158 13.73 -9.10 -20.95
C GLN A 158 12.85 -8.36 -19.94
N MET A 159 11.99 -7.48 -20.46
CA MET A 159 11.08 -6.67 -19.66
C MET A 159 9.65 -6.86 -20.15
N LYS A 160 8.71 -6.99 -19.20
CA LYS A 160 7.29 -6.90 -19.50
C LYS A 160 6.56 -5.99 -18.52
N GLU A 161 5.75 -5.10 -19.08
CA GLU A 161 4.91 -4.17 -18.34
C GLU A 161 3.50 -4.73 -18.14
N TYR A 162 2.95 -4.52 -16.95
CA TYR A 162 1.60 -4.89 -16.57
C TYR A 162 0.85 -3.66 -16.03
N ILE A 163 -0.37 -3.47 -16.53
CA ILE A 163 -1.34 -2.47 -16.04
C ILE A 163 -2.59 -3.11 -15.45
N ASN A 164 -2.71 -4.44 -15.59
CA ASN A 164 -3.81 -5.26 -15.12
C ASN A 164 -3.28 -6.45 -14.34
N ASP A 165 -4.16 -7.09 -13.58
CA ASP A 165 -3.86 -8.35 -12.88
C ASP A 165 -3.42 -9.43 -13.88
N CYS A 166 -2.51 -10.30 -13.47
CA CYS A 166 -2.07 -11.44 -14.27
C CYS A 166 -2.09 -12.71 -13.42
N SER A 167 -2.98 -13.65 -13.75
CA SER A 167 -3.14 -14.91 -13.02
C SER A 167 -2.07 -15.95 -13.36
N ASN A 168 -1.30 -15.77 -14.44
CA ASN A 168 -0.20 -16.67 -14.79
C ASN A 168 0.89 -15.90 -15.56
N ILE A 169 1.94 -15.52 -14.85
CA ILE A 169 3.06 -14.76 -15.41
C ILE A 169 3.84 -15.60 -16.42
N ASN A 170 4.11 -16.87 -16.15
CA ASN A 170 4.86 -17.73 -17.06
C ASN A 170 4.17 -17.86 -18.44
N LYS A 171 2.85 -18.02 -18.47
CA LYS A 171 2.07 -18.03 -19.73
C LYS A 171 2.10 -16.70 -20.48
N SER A 172 2.22 -15.59 -19.75
CA SER A 172 2.16 -14.23 -20.32
C SER A 172 3.54 -13.73 -20.75
N PHE A 173 4.56 -13.90 -19.90
CA PHE A 173 5.91 -13.35 -20.07
C PHE A 173 6.91 -14.40 -20.57
N HIS A 174 6.55 -15.69 -20.58
CA HIS A 174 7.41 -16.78 -21.03
C HIS A 174 8.74 -16.90 -20.27
N VAL A 175 8.76 -16.44 -19.01
CA VAL A 175 9.88 -16.59 -18.08
C VAL A 175 9.43 -17.33 -16.82
N SER A 176 10.34 -18.06 -16.17
CA SER A 176 10.07 -18.78 -14.92
C SER A 176 10.32 -17.93 -13.67
N ASP A 177 11.21 -16.96 -13.78
CA ASP A 177 11.77 -16.23 -12.64
C ASP A 177 11.75 -14.73 -12.91
N ILE A 178 11.35 -13.97 -11.88
CA ILE A 178 11.37 -12.51 -11.88
C ILE A 178 12.45 -12.09 -10.90
N LEU A 179 13.50 -11.47 -11.43
CA LEU A 179 14.69 -11.12 -10.65
C LEU A 179 14.69 -9.66 -10.21
N SER A 180 14.08 -8.75 -10.97
CA SER A 180 13.86 -7.36 -10.53
C SER A 180 12.53 -6.81 -11.02
N CYS A 181 12.03 -5.76 -10.37
CA CYS A 181 10.82 -5.09 -10.82
C CYS A 181 10.81 -3.60 -10.45
N ASN A 182 10.06 -2.81 -11.22
CA ASN A 182 9.83 -1.40 -10.94
C ASN A 182 8.33 -1.14 -10.87
N VAL A 183 7.84 -0.81 -9.68
CA VAL A 183 6.47 -0.40 -9.46
C VAL A 183 6.37 1.09 -9.74
N LEU A 184 5.89 1.41 -10.95
CA LEU A 184 5.75 2.79 -11.39
C LEU A 184 4.56 3.46 -10.71
N GLU A 185 3.44 2.74 -10.60
CA GLU A 185 2.17 3.29 -10.12
C GLU A 185 1.33 2.24 -9.40
N GLY A 186 0.67 2.68 -8.33
CA GLY A 186 -0.23 1.87 -7.52
C GLY A 186 0.47 0.86 -6.62
N TYR A 187 -0.33 0.07 -5.92
CA TYR A 187 0.12 -1.00 -5.03
C TYR A 187 -0.20 -2.37 -5.61
N TRP A 188 0.72 -3.31 -5.45
CA TRP A 188 0.62 -4.63 -6.06
C TRP A 188 0.91 -5.73 -5.04
N ILE A 189 0.29 -6.89 -5.25
CA ILE A 189 0.63 -8.14 -4.56
C ILE A 189 1.21 -9.11 -5.58
N PHE A 190 2.42 -9.61 -5.32
CA PHE A 190 2.94 -10.80 -5.97
C PHE A 190 2.49 -12.04 -5.23
N TYR A 191 2.24 -13.10 -5.99
CA TYR A 191 1.95 -14.43 -5.49
C TYR A 191 2.97 -15.39 -6.08
N GLU A 192 3.54 -16.25 -5.23
CA GLU A 192 4.55 -17.23 -5.63
C GLU A 192 4.03 -18.18 -6.72
N ASN A 193 2.75 -18.60 -6.64
CA ASN A 193 2.15 -19.52 -7.59
C ASN A 193 1.15 -18.82 -8.52
N PRO A 194 0.86 -19.41 -9.70
CA PRO A 194 -0.25 -18.96 -10.54
C PRO A 194 -1.60 -19.02 -9.81
N GLY A 195 -2.57 -18.24 -10.27
CA GLY A 195 -3.93 -18.24 -9.73
C GLY A 195 -4.07 -17.52 -8.39
N PHE A 196 -3.14 -16.62 -8.04
CA PHE A 196 -3.12 -15.84 -6.80
C PHE A 196 -2.96 -16.72 -5.55
N GLN A 197 -2.02 -17.68 -5.61
CA GLN A 197 -1.79 -18.68 -4.55
C GLN A 197 -0.34 -18.68 -4.05
N GLY A 198 -0.11 -19.31 -2.90
CA GLY A 198 1.21 -19.40 -2.28
C GLY A 198 1.59 -18.15 -1.48
N ASN A 199 2.89 -17.96 -1.27
CA ASN A 199 3.39 -16.80 -0.55
C ASN A 199 3.01 -15.49 -1.25
N GLN A 200 2.66 -14.48 -0.45
CA GLN A 200 2.28 -13.16 -0.93
C GLN A 200 3.37 -12.15 -0.61
N TYR A 201 3.59 -11.19 -1.51
CA TYR A 201 4.57 -10.11 -1.31
C TYR A 201 3.94 -8.79 -1.71
N PHE A 202 3.94 -7.84 -0.78
CA PHE A 202 3.42 -6.50 -1.00
C PHE A 202 4.47 -5.59 -1.63
N LEU A 203 4.09 -4.92 -2.72
CA LEU A 203 4.95 -3.98 -3.40
C LEU A 203 4.34 -2.59 -3.41
N ARG A 204 5.10 -1.64 -2.85
CA ARG A 204 4.87 -0.20 -2.94
C ARG A 204 5.52 0.37 -4.20
N PRO A 205 5.08 1.55 -4.69
CA PRO A 205 5.79 2.29 -5.72
C PRO A 205 7.29 2.41 -5.39
N GLY A 206 8.14 2.07 -6.35
CA GLY A 206 9.58 2.01 -6.14
C GLY A 206 10.32 0.99 -7.02
N GLU A 207 11.64 1.06 -6.91
CA GLU A 207 12.60 0.19 -7.59
C GLU A 207 12.98 -0.99 -6.69
N TYR A 208 12.86 -2.22 -7.21
CA TYR A 208 13.28 -3.45 -6.54
C TYR A 208 14.30 -4.16 -7.42
N ARG A 209 15.59 -4.01 -7.12
CA ARG A 209 16.72 -4.46 -7.96
C ARG A 209 16.98 -5.95 -7.90
N LYS A 210 16.46 -6.62 -6.87
CA LYS A 210 16.56 -8.07 -6.64
C LYS A 210 15.35 -8.59 -5.87
N PHE A 211 15.07 -9.88 -5.98
CA PHE A 211 13.88 -10.49 -5.36
C PHE A 211 13.83 -10.44 -3.83
N SER A 212 14.98 -10.34 -3.17
CA SER A 212 15.02 -10.20 -1.70
C SER A 212 14.44 -8.87 -1.22
N GLU A 213 14.37 -7.84 -2.08
CA GLU A 213 13.91 -6.50 -1.70
C GLU A 213 12.39 -6.41 -1.51
N TRP A 214 11.60 -7.32 -2.09
CA TRP A 214 10.17 -7.46 -1.77
C TRP A 214 9.90 -8.52 -0.68
N GLY A 215 10.96 -9.02 -0.03
CA GLY A 215 10.86 -9.97 1.08
C GLY A 215 10.71 -11.44 0.67
N SER A 216 10.95 -11.78 -0.60
CA SER A 216 10.96 -13.18 -1.05
C SER A 216 12.29 -13.86 -0.77
N LEU A 217 12.23 -15.18 -0.54
CA LEU A 217 13.40 -16.05 -0.42
C LEU A 217 13.86 -16.62 -1.77
N ASN A 218 13.04 -16.49 -2.82
CA ASN A 218 13.33 -16.97 -4.16
C ASN A 218 12.78 -16.01 -5.24
N SER A 219 13.16 -16.23 -6.49
CA SER A 219 12.78 -15.41 -7.65
C SER A 219 11.42 -15.76 -8.27
N ARG A 220 10.68 -16.72 -7.70
CA ARG A 220 9.45 -17.21 -8.32
C ARG A 220 8.31 -16.23 -8.08
N VAL A 221 7.70 -15.78 -9.17
CA VAL A 221 6.46 -15.01 -9.16
C VAL A 221 5.52 -15.63 -10.19
N GLY A 222 4.46 -16.28 -9.72
CA GLY A 222 3.51 -17.00 -10.55
C GLY A 222 2.32 -16.16 -11.00
N SER A 223 1.90 -15.19 -10.18
CA SER A 223 0.83 -14.24 -10.51
C SER A 223 0.98 -12.91 -9.77
N LEU A 224 0.30 -11.88 -10.27
CA LEU A 224 0.34 -10.53 -9.68
C LEU A 224 -1.05 -9.89 -9.73
N LYS A 225 -1.39 -9.09 -8.71
CA LYS A 225 -2.69 -8.45 -8.57
C LYS A 225 -2.55 -7.01 -8.11
N ARG A 226 -3.41 -6.12 -8.63
CA ARG A 226 -3.54 -4.74 -8.15
C ARG A 226 -4.38 -4.68 -6.88
N ILE A 227 -4.02 -3.78 -5.97
CA ILE A 227 -4.78 -3.52 -4.76
C ILE A 227 -5.78 -2.40 -5.04
N MET A 228 -6.98 -2.75 -5.54
CA MET A 228 -7.99 -1.76 -5.92
C MET A 228 -9.16 -1.64 -4.94
N ASP A 229 -9.32 -2.58 -4.01
CA ASP A 229 -10.52 -2.68 -3.19
C ASP A 229 -10.38 -1.84 -1.91
N PHE A 230 -11.17 -0.77 -1.83
CA PHE A 230 -11.26 0.09 -0.65
C PHE A 230 -12.73 0.38 -0.28
N TYR A 231 -13.67 -0.42 -0.80
CA TYR A 231 -15.12 -0.25 -0.66
C TYR A 231 -15.80 -1.60 -0.48
#